data_AF-A0A8S2WU21-F1
#
_entry.id   AF-A0A8S2WU21-F1
#
_cell.length_a   1.000
_cell.length_b   1.000
_cell.length_c   1.000
_cell.angle_alpha   90.00
_cell.angle_beta   90.00
_cell.angle_gamma   90.00
#
_symmetry.space_group_name_H-M   'P 1'
#
loop_
_entity.id
_entity.type
_entity.pdbx_description
1 polymer ?
#
loop_
_entity_poly.entity_id
_entity_poly.type
_entity_poly.pdbx_seq_one_letter_code
_entity_poly.pdbx_strand_id
1 'polypeptide(L)'
;MHDYICGNIDNNANVRVYENSILSGCVCTGGGILFSIIIDLKSLSKGINWQNTRRLIYGNLVAATSDNFDTSCFLLSVEDRSNISIDGTIHVRCQKELGDNKMMKTPIGTKLTLLETTAYFEAYRPILSALQSIKDDKIPLSSYLLGCKQDIALPAYFENNYTLDFTNIITNNVHIGDIRDISTWPTADQFGLDHSQYKALQQALTQCVGIIQGPPGTGKTHIGVKLTEIFYHNRENLLISKTIPSTGSKPILMVC
;
A
#
# COMPACT_ATOMS: atom_id res chain seq x y z
N MET A 1 22.19 16.11 -3.34
CA MET A 1 21.31 16.70 -4.38
C MET A 1 22.12 17.33 -5.50
N HIS A 2 23.19 18.08 -5.18
CA HIS A 2 24.22 18.49 -6.13
C HIS A 2 24.78 17.30 -6.94
N ASP A 3 24.97 16.12 -6.34
CA ASP A 3 25.41 14.91 -7.07
C ASP A 3 24.33 14.27 -7.97
N TYR A 4 23.04 14.52 -7.68
CA TYR A 4 21.91 14.08 -8.51
C TYR A 4 21.79 14.92 -9.78
N ILE A 5 22.04 16.22 -9.63
CA ILE A 5 22.06 17.21 -10.72
C ILE A 5 23.38 17.11 -11.51
N CYS A 6 24.50 16.75 -10.86
CA CYS A 6 25.81 16.56 -11.49
C CYS A 6 26.06 15.16 -12.07
N GLY A 7 25.04 14.29 -12.12
CA GLY A 7 25.10 13.02 -12.86
C GLY A 7 26.12 11.99 -12.35
N ASN A 8 26.50 12.04 -11.07
CA ASN A 8 27.64 11.28 -10.53
C ASN A 8 27.27 10.09 -9.64
N ILE A 9 26.06 9.53 -9.77
CA ILE A 9 25.70 8.26 -9.12
C ILE A 9 25.09 7.31 -10.15
N ASP A 10 25.62 6.08 -10.11
CA ASP A 10 25.20 4.82 -10.71
C ASP A 10 23.91 4.80 -11.55
N ASN A 11 23.95 3.99 -12.61
CA ASN A 11 22.91 3.64 -13.58
C ASN A 11 21.55 3.11 -13.02
N ASN A 12 21.18 3.44 -11.77
CA ASN A 12 20.01 2.98 -11.02
C ASN A 12 19.03 4.11 -10.62
N ALA A 13 18.99 5.23 -11.33
CA ALA A 13 18.03 6.29 -11.01
C ALA A 13 16.63 5.98 -11.57
N ASN A 14 15.71 5.54 -10.71
CA ASN A 14 14.26 5.40 -10.96
C ASN A 14 13.54 6.76 -11.15
N VAL A 15 14.24 7.77 -11.65
CA VAL A 15 13.74 9.13 -11.83
C VAL A 15 14.23 9.66 -13.16
N ARG A 16 13.35 10.38 -13.86
CA ARG A 16 13.64 11.01 -15.14
C ARG A 16 13.61 12.52 -14.96
N VAL A 17 14.64 13.19 -15.45
CA VAL A 17 14.79 14.65 -15.32
C VAL A 17 14.46 15.32 -16.65
N TYR A 18 13.70 16.41 -16.59
CA TYR A 18 13.36 17.27 -17.72
C TYR A 18 13.76 18.70 -17.38
N GLU A 19 14.92 19.12 -17.87
CA GLU A 19 15.44 20.48 -17.67
C GLU A 19 14.81 21.45 -18.66
N ASN A 20 14.92 22.76 -18.38
CA ASN A 20 14.48 23.84 -19.26
C ASN A 20 13.00 23.77 -19.67
N SER A 21 12.15 23.15 -18.84
CA SER A 21 10.70 23.18 -19.04
C SER A 21 10.16 24.56 -18.66
N ILE A 22 9.05 24.99 -19.24
CA ILE A 22 8.49 26.33 -19.04
C ILE A 22 7.03 26.23 -18.62
N LEU A 23 6.68 26.90 -17.51
CA LEU A 23 5.29 27.12 -17.14
C LEU A 23 4.63 28.07 -18.16
N SER A 24 3.77 27.57 -19.03
CA SER A 24 3.19 28.34 -20.13
C SER A 24 1.83 28.94 -19.82
N GLY A 25 1.09 28.39 -18.86
CA GLY A 25 -0.21 28.93 -18.45
C GLY A 25 -1.02 27.97 -17.58
N CYS A 26 -2.32 28.24 -17.49
CA CYS A 26 -3.27 27.38 -16.80
C CYS A 26 -4.60 27.28 -17.56
N VAL A 27 -5.30 26.17 -17.39
CA VAL A 27 -6.60 25.86 -17.99
C VAL A 27 -7.57 25.47 -16.88
N CYS A 28 -8.76 26.06 -16.89
CA CYS A 28 -9.84 25.68 -15.97
C CYS A 28 -10.65 24.54 -16.59
N THR A 29 -10.81 23.45 -15.84
CA THR A 29 -11.62 22.29 -16.22
C THR A 29 -12.71 22.05 -15.17
N GLY A 30 -13.68 21.18 -15.47
CA GLY A 30 -14.67 20.75 -14.47
C GLY A 30 -14.06 20.10 -13.23
N GLY A 31 -12.84 19.54 -13.35
CA GLY A 31 -12.07 18.99 -12.23
C GLY A 31 -11.16 20.01 -11.52
N GLY A 32 -11.17 21.28 -11.91
CA GLY A 32 -10.32 22.34 -11.33
C GLY A 32 -9.23 22.85 -12.28
N ILE A 33 -8.21 23.50 -11.71
CA ILE A 33 -7.15 24.16 -12.47
C ILE A 33 -6.06 23.16 -12.88
N LEU A 34 -5.76 23.12 -14.17
CA LEU A 34 -4.60 22.47 -14.73
C LEU A 34 -3.55 23.52 -15.10
N PHE A 35 -2.29 23.19 -14.94
CA PHE A 35 -1.17 24.02 -15.36
C PHE A 35 -0.57 23.41 -16.63
N SER A 36 -0.25 24.27 -17.59
CA SER A 36 0.39 23.87 -18.85
C SER A 36 1.89 24.06 -18.71
N ILE A 37 2.65 23.00 -18.98
CA ILE A 37 4.11 23.03 -18.97
C ILE A 37 4.61 22.57 -20.33
N ILE A 38 5.47 23.36 -20.96
CA ILE A 38 6.14 23.03 -22.21
C ILE A 38 7.50 22.44 -21.87
N ILE A 39 7.76 21.20 -22.30
CA ILE A 39 9.02 20.51 -22.06
C ILE A 39 9.96 20.72 -23.26
N ASP A 40 11.22 21.04 -23.00
CA ASP A 40 12.23 21.06 -24.04
C ASP A 40 12.61 19.63 -24.46
N LEU A 41 11.98 19.15 -25.53
CA LEU A 41 12.25 17.80 -26.04
C LEU A 41 13.57 17.69 -26.81
N LYS A 42 14.18 18.82 -27.22
CA LYS A 42 15.39 18.82 -28.05
C LYS A 42 16.65 18.49 -27.25
N SER A 43 16.66 18.85 -25.97
CA SER A 43 17.75 18.53 -25.04
C SER A 43 17.71 17.07 -24.56
N LEU A 44 16.63 16.34 -24.82
CA LEU A 44 16.45 14.95 -24.42
C LEU A 44 17.04 13.98 -25.46
N SER A 45 17.38 12.77 -25.03
CA SER A 45 18.05 11.76 -25.87
C SER A 45 17.36 11.52 -27.21
N LYS A 46 18.11 11.65 -28.31
CA LYS A 46 17.64 11.36 -29.67
C LYS A 46 17.16 9.91 -29.75
N GLY A 47 15.87 9.69 -29.98
CA GLY A 47 15.26 8.36 -30.13
C GLY A 47 14.04 8.07 -29.25
N ILE A 48 13.62 8.98 -28.38
CA ILE A 48 12.38 8.81 -27.62
C ILE A 48 11.18 8.99 -28.56
N ASN A 49 10.39 7.93 -28.74
CA ASN A 49 9.06 8.04 -29.34
C ASN A 49 8.07 8.55 -28.28
N TRP A 50 7.79 9.85 -28.32
CA TRP A 50 6.92 10.53 -27.38
C TRP A 50 5.46 10.07 -27.41
N GLN A 51 4.99 9.50 -28.53
CA GLN A 51 3.65 8.94 -28.61
C GLN A 51 3.53 7.65 -27.78
N ASN A 52 4.52 6.75 -27.89
CA ASN A 52 4.44 5.40 -27.31
C ASN A 52 5.22 5.19 -26.00
N THR A 53 5.92 6.21 -25.51
CA THR A 53 6.71 6.12 -24.28
C THR A 53 5.84 6.03 -23.02
N ARG A 54 6.35 5.35 -21.98
CA ARG A 54 5.77 5.35 -20.62
C ARG A 54 6.26 6.54 -19.77
N ARG A 55 6.66 7.63 -20.42
CA ARG A 55 7.08 8.88 -19.78
C ARG A 55 5.89 9.81 -19.63
N LEU A 56 5.75 10.40 -18.47
CA LEU A 56 4.73 11.39 -18.13
C LEU A 56 3.32 10.89 -18.45
N ILE A 57 3.05 9.60 -18.17
CA ILE A 57 1.71 9.03 -18.36
C ILE A 57 0.74 9.63 -17.33
N TYR A 58 -0.55 9.60 -17.67
CA TYR A 58 -1.63 9.99 -16.76
C TYR A 58 -1.44 9.38 -15.38
N GLY A 59 -1.57 10.19 -14.32
CA GLY A 59 -1.43 9.76 -12.92
C GLY A 59 0.01 9.64 -12.40
N ASN A 60 1.04 9.79 -13.24
CA ASN A 60 2.42 9.84 -12.73
C ASN A 60 2.65 11.12 -11.92
N LEU A 61 3.40 10.99 -10.82
CA LEU A 61 3.84 12.11 -10.00
C LEU A 61 5.11 12.73 -10.60
N VAL A 62 5.10 14.04 -10.67
CA VAL A 62 6.20 14.87 -11.14
C VAL A 62 6.47 15.92 -10.06
N ALA A 63 7.69 15.98 -9.57
CA ALA A 63 8.15 17.11 -8.77
C ALA A 63 8.70 18.18 -9.70
N ALA A 64 8.30 19.44 -9.51
CA ALA A 64 8.81 20.57 -10.26
C ALA A 64 9.47 21.59 -9.32
N THR A 65 10.55 22.21 -9.79
CA THR A 65 11.26 23.26 -9.06
C THR A 65 11.80 24.30 -10.03
N SER A 66 11.85 25.56 -9.60
CA SER A 66 12.53 26.66 -10.30
C SER A 66 13.92 26.98 -9.71
N ASP A 67 14.28 26.37 -8.59
CA ASP A 67 15.48 26.74 -7.79
C ASP A 67 16.18 25.52 -7.17
N ASN A 68 16.15 24.37 -7.84
CA ASN A 68 16.80 23.14 -7.37
C ASN A 68 16.33 22.70 -5.97
N PHE A 69 15.06 22.94 -5.65
CA PHE A 69 14.40 22.61 -4.38
C PHE A 69 14.87 23.40 -3.15
N ASP A 70 15.58 24.52 -3.35
CA ASP A 70 15.96 25.39 -2.23
C ASP A 70 14.72 25.99 -1.54
N THR A 71 13.79 26.55 -2.33
CA THR A 71 12.54 27.13 -1.81
C THR A 71 11.29 26.71 -2.59
N SER A 72 11.46 26.22 -3.83
CA SER A 72 10.36 25.81 -4.70
C SER A 72 10.30 24.30 -4.88
N CYS A 73 9.16 23.72 -4.49
CA CYS A 73 8.82 22.32 -4.73
C CYS A 73 7.33 22.24 -5.00
N PHE A 74 6.97 21.83 -6.21
CA PHE A 74 5.59 21.61 -6.62
C PHE A 74 5.40 20.13 -6.92
N LEU A 75 4.41 19.49 -6.27
CA LEU A 75 4.08 18.10 -6.52
C LEU A 75 2.86 18.04 -7.44
N LEU A 76 3.06 17.43 -8.61
CA LEU A 76 2.18 17.53 -9.75
C LEU A 76 1.79 16.13 -10.23
N SER A 77 0.50 15.89 -10.52
CA SER A 77 0.07 14.71 -11.27
C SER A 77 -0.11 15.07 -12.75
N VAL A 78 0.33 14.20 -13.65
CA VAL A 78 0.07 14.39 -15.08
C VAL A 78 -1.39 14.03 -15.40
N GLU A 79 -2.08 14.94 -16.07
CA GLU A 79 -3.51 14.83 -16.42
C GLU A 79 -3.72 14.68 -17.93
N ASP A 80 -2.88 15.32 -18.74
CA ASP A 80 -2.89 15.13 -20.18
C ASP A 80 -1.49 15.33 -20.76
N ARG A 81 -1.13 14.47 -21.71
CA ARG A 81 0.12 14.50 -22.47
C ARG A 81 -0.10 14.41 -23.98
N SER A 82 -1.33 14.53 -24.46
CA SER A 82 -1.72 14.36 -25.87
C SER A 82 -0.86 15.22 -26.83
N ASN A 83 -0.54 16.44 -26.41
CA ASN A 83 0.23 17.41 -27.20
C ASN A 83 1.75 17.28 -27.07
N ILE A 84 2.26 16.37 -26.22
CA ILE A 84 3.71 16.26 -25.97
C ILE A 84 4.50 16.00 -27.27
N SER A 85 3.99 15.18 -28.18
CA SER A 85 4.68 14.89 -29.45
C SER A 85 4.59 16.01 -30.49
N ILE A 86 3.69 16.99 -30.28
CA ILE A 86 3.43 18.10 -31.21
C ILE A 86 4.29 19.30 -30.81
N ASP A 87 4.18 19.75 -29.57
CA ASP A 87 4.80 20.99 -29.08
C ASP A 87 5.48 20.83 -27.71
N GLY A 88 5.52 19.62 -27.14
CA GLY A 88 6.10 19.36 -25.83
C GLY A 88 5.18 19.72 -24.66
N THR A 89 3.92 20.09 -24.90
CA THR A 89 2.99 20.49 -23.84
C THR A 89 2.46 19.29 -23.07
N ILE A 90 2.47 19.41 -21.75
CA ILE A 90 1.71 18.57 -20.81
C ILE A 90 0.81 19.44 -19.92
N HIS A 91 -0.31 18.87 -19.50
CA HIS A 91 -1.19 19.45 -18.50
C HIS A 91 -1.07 18.67 -17.19
N VAL A 92 -0.84 19.40 -16.11
CA VAL A 92 -0.58 18.83 -14.78
C VAL A 92 -1.43 19.49 -13.72
N ARG A 93 -1.72 18.76 -12.66
CA ARG A 93 -2.50 19.24 -11.51
C ARG A 93 -1.63 19.29 -10.27
N CYS A 94 -1.71 20.40 -9.53
CA CYS A 94 -1.04 20.50 -8.25
C CYS A 94 -1.77 19.65 -7.19
N GLN A 95 -1.03 18.77 -6.53
CA GLN A 95 -1.53 17.93 -5.44
C GLN A 95 -1.54 18.72 -4.14
N LYS A 96 -2.69 19.33 -3.82
CA LYS A 96 -2.87 20.21 -2.65
C LYS A 96 -2.56 19.53 -1.32
N GLU A 97 -2.70 18.21 -1.25
CA GLU A 97 -2.46 17.43 -0.03
C GLU A 97 -0.95 17.21 0.23
N LEU A 98 -0.10 17.47 -0.76
CA LEU A 98 1.33 17.15 -0.69
C LEU A 98 2.22 18.41 -0.65
N GLY A 99 1.66 19.61 -0.76
CA GLY A 99 2.44 20.83 -0.70
C GLY A 99 1.64 22.12 -0.79
N ASP A 100 2.32 23.21 -0.47
CA ASP A 100 1.81 24.58 -0.56
C ASP A 100 1.47 24.90 -2.04
N ASN A 101 0.27 25.43 -2.32
CA ASN A 101 -0.21 25.71 -3.68
C ASN A 101 0.44 26.99 -4.27
N LYS A 102 1.77 27.14 -4.08
CA LYS A 102 2.61 28.25 -4.53
C LYS A 102 2.72 28.31 -6.05
N MET A 103 2.40 27.23 -6.76
CA MET A 103 2.46 27.22 -8.23
C MET A 103 1.52 28.24 -8.85
N MET A 104 0.37 28.51 -8.21
CA MET A 104 -0.56 29.55 -8.68
C MET A 104 0.01 30.98 -8.58
N LYS A 105 1.03 31.20 -7.74
CA LYS A 105 1.76 32.47 -7.60
C LYS A 105 3.01 32.53 -8.48
N THR A 106 3.34 31.43 -9.18
CA THR A 106 4.55 31.35 -10.01
C THR A 106 4.28 32.05 -11.35
N PRO A 107 5.12 33.01 -11.76
CA PRO A 107 4.92 33.72 -13.02
C PRO A 107 4.93 32.78 -14.23
N ILE A 108 4.05 33.03 -15.21
CA ILE A 108 4.13 32.40 -16.53
C ILE A 108 5.48 32.75 -17.16
N GLY A 109 6.10 31.78 -17.83
CA GLY A 109 7.45 31.90 -18.38
C GLY A 109 8.55 31.44 -17.42
N THR A 110 8.22 31.10 -16.17
CA THR A 110 9.20 30.54 -15.22
C THR A 110 9.77 29.23 -15.75
N LYS A 111 11.11 29.13 -15.75
CA LYS A 111 11.81 27.89 -16.07
C LYS A 111 11.71 26.91 -14.90
N LEU A 112 11.45 25.66 -15.21
CA LEU A 112 11.26 24.57 -14.27
C LEU A 112 12.15 23.39 -14.67
N THR A 113 12.70 22.75 -13.65
CA THR A 113 13.25 21.39 -13.74
C THR A 113 12.19 20.43 -13.21
N LEU A 114 11.81 19.45 -14.01
CA LEU A 114 10.83 18.43 -13.64
C LEU A 114 11.54 17.10 -13.34
N LEU A 115 11.11 16.43 -12.29
CA LEU A 115 11.56 15.11 -11.87
C LEU A 115 10.36 14.17 -11.86
N GLU A 116 10.31 13.24 -12.80
CA GLU A 116 9.28 12.20 -12.88
C GLU A 116 9.76 10.93 -12.17
N THR A 117 8.93 10.38 -11.29
CA THR A 117 9.15 9.02 -10.75
C THR A 117 8.76 7.94 -11.77
N THR A 118 9.54 6.86 -11.85
CA THR A 118 9.14 5.68 -12.64
C THR A 118 8.03 4.86 -11.98
N ALA A 119 7.74 5.10 -10.69
CA ALA A 119 6.67 4.44 -9.97
C ALA A 119 5.31 5.13 -10.24
N TYR A 120 4.29 4.33 -10.53
CA TYR A 120 2.94 4.83 -10.76
C TYR A 120 2.32 5.29 -9.44
N PHE A 121 2.29 6.60 -9.22
CA PHE A 121 1.93 7.21 -7.93
C PHE A 121 0.48 6.93 -7.50
N GLU A 122 -0.48 6.91 -8.43
CA GLU A 122 -1.90 6.67 -8.10
C GLU A 122 -2.15 5.30 -7.43
N ALA A 123 -1.31 4.29 -7.68
CA ALA A 123 -1.42 3.01 -6.95
C ALA A 123 -0.97 3.12 -5.48
N TYR A 124 -0.07 4.05 -5.17
CA TYR A 124 0.47 4.25 -3.83
C TYR A 124 -0.25 5.34 -3.05
N ARG A 125 -0.89 6.31 -3.73
CA ARG A 125 -1.56 7.45 -3.08
C ARG A 125 -2.51 7.02 -1.96
N PRO A 126 -3.46 6.07 -2.16
CA PRO A 126 -4.35 5.65 -1.08
C PRO A 126 -3.62 5.03 0.12
N ILE A 127 -2.54 4.28 -0.14
CA ILE A 127 -1.72 3.63 0.88
C ILE A 127 -0.99 4.69 1.71
N LEU A 128 -0.35 5.65 1.04
CA LEU A 128 0.36 6.75 1.71
C LEU A 128 -0.59 7.64 2.51
N SER A 129 -1.77 7.97 1.96
CA SER A 129 -2.79 8.72 2.69
C SER A 129 -3.28 7.97 3.92
N ALA A 130 -3.50 6.65 3.81
CA ALA A 130 -3.87 5.83 4.96
C ALA A 130 -2.76 5.85 6.02
N LEU A 131 -1.50 5.66 5.64
CA LEU A 131 -0.36 5.72 6.55
C LEU A 131 -0.24 7.08 7.25
N GLN A 132 -0.36 8.19 6.53
CA GLN A 132 -0.32 9.55 7.08
C GLN A 132 -1.49 9.86 8.03
N SER A 133 -2.63 9.16 7.88
CA SER A 133 -3.80 9.32 8.74
C SER A 133 -3.70 8.58 10.07
N ILE A 134 -2.76 7.63 10.18
CA ILE A 134 -2.54 6.85 11.40
C ILE A 134 -1.78 7.74 12.39
N LYS A 135 -2.35 7.92 13.58
CA LYS A 135 -1.66 8.57 14.70
C LYS A 135 -0.60 7.63 15.27
N ASP A 136 0.51 8.17 15.75
CA ASP A 136 1.64 7.40 16.30
C ASP A 136 1.22 6.42 17.40
N ASP A 137 0.27 6.82 18.24
CA ASP A 137 -0.28 6.00 19.34
C ASP A 137 -1.27 4.91 18.87
N LYS A 138 -1.66 4.91 17.59
CA LYS A 138 -2.68 4.04 17.01
C LYS A 138 -2.16 3.14 15.91
N ILE A 139 -0.84 3.04 15.73
CA ILE A 139 -0.26 2.13 14.74
C ILE A 139 -0.67 0.68 15.09
N PRO A 140 -1.42 -0.01 14.22
CA PRO A 140 -1.79 -1.41 14.46
C PRO A 140 -0.55 -2.27 14.61
N LEU A 141 -0.56 -3.21 15.56
CA LEU A 141 0.55 -4.13 15.83
C LEU A 141 1.89 -3.42 16.15
N SER A 142 1.87 -2.16 16.60
CA SER A 142 3.08 -1.37 16.89
C SER A 142 4.08 -2.06 17.82
N SER A 143 3.59 -2.72 18.88
CA SER A 143 4.43 -3.48 19.80
C SER A 143 5.22 -4.60 19.12
N TYR A 144 4.68 -5.21 18.07
CA TYR A 144 5.32 -6.28 17.31
C TYR A 144 6.18 -5.74 16.16
N LEU A 145 5.64 -4.79 15.38
CA LEU A 145 6.31 -4.25 14.19
C LEU A 145 7.45 -3.27 14.52
N LEU A 146 7.26 -2.41 15.52
CA LEU A 146 8.23 -1.37 15.92
C LEU A 146 8.94 -1.73 17.23
N GLY A 147 8.20 -2.30 18.18
CA GLY A 147 8.73 -2.67 19.50
C GLY A 147 9.48 -4.00 19.53
N CYS A 148 9.51 -4.75 18.42
CA CYS A 148 10.16 -6.06 18.30
C CYS A 148 9.77 -7.06 19.40
N LYS A 149 8.54 -6.96 19.93
CA LYS A 149 8.04 -7.88 20.96
C LYS A 149 7.98 -9.30 20.40
N GLN A 150 8.68 -10.24 21.02
CA GLN A 150 8.71 -11.64 20.60
C GLN A 150 7.58 -12.48 21.20
N ASP A 151 7.09 -12.10 22.39
CA ASP A 151 5.97 -12.78 23.04
C ASP A 151 4.65 -12.30 22.45
N ILE A 152 4.07 -13.13 21.57
CA ILE A 152 2.80 -12.85 20.93
C ILE A 152 1.65 -13.20 21.89
N ALA A 153 0.81 -12.21 22.16
CA ALA A 153 -0.34 -12.39 23.03
C ALA A 153 -1.40 -13.29 22.39
N LEU A 154 -2.24 -13.88 23.23
CA LEU A 154 -3.47 -14.54 22.78
C LEU A 154 -4.36 -13.55 22.02
N PRO A 155 -5.13 -14.01 21.02
CA PRO A 155 -6.09 -13.16 20.34
C PRO A 155 -7.14 -12.55 21.29
N ALA A 156 -7.51 -11.29 21.04
CA ALA A 156 -8.44 -10.53 21.89
C ALA A 156 -9.84 -11.15 21.99
N TYR A 157 -10.20 -12.04 21.07
CA TYR A 157 -11.48 -12.74 21.08
C TYR A 157 -11.57 -13.89 22.13
N PHE A 158 -10.50 -14.15 22.90
CA PHE A 158 -10.45 -15.21 23.92
C PHE A 158 -10.51 -14.69 25.37
N GLU A 159 -11.16 -13.56 25.65
CA GLU A 159 -11.14 -12.97 27.01
C GLU A 159 -11.85 -13.81 28.10
N ASN A 160 -12.92 -14.54 27.76
CA ASN A 160 -13.73 -15.26 28.76
C ASN A 160 -14.07 -16.71 28.36
N ASN A 161 -13.83 -17.10 27.12
CA ASN A 161 -14.01 -18.46 26.63
C ASN A 161 -12.81 -18.83 25.77
N TYR A 162 -12.08 -19.87 26.16
CA TYR A 162 -10.88 -20.36 25.49
C TYR A 162 -11.14 -21.57 24.61
N THR A 163 -12.40 -21.97 24.41
CA THR A 163 -12.72 -23.18 23.64
C THR A 163 -12.99 -22.86 22.17
N LEU A 164 -12.49 -23.72 21.28
CA LEU A 164 -12.85 -23.76 19.86
C LEU A 164 -13.54 -25.07 19.53
N ASP A 165 -14.63 -24.97 18.78
CA ASP A 165 -15.31 -26.09 18.14
C ASP A 165 -14.65 -26.39 16.79
N PHE A 166 -14.08 -27.59 16.66
CA PHE A 166 -13.41 -28.09 15.47
C PHE A 166 -14.26 -29.07 14.65
N THR A 167 -15.51 -29.31 15.05
CA THR A 167 -16.38 -30.34 14.49
C THR A 167 -16.52 -30.26 12.97
N ASN A 168 -16.58 -29.06 12.40
CA ASN A 168 -16.78 -28.88 10.95
C ASN A 168 -15.56 -29.20 10.08
N ILE A 169 -14.37 -29.31 10.67
CA ILE A 169 -13.12 -29.47 9.92
C ILE A 169 -12.45 -30.83 10.13
N ILE A 170 -13.10 -31.70 10.91
CA ILE A 170 -12.74 -33.10 11.13
C ILE A 170 -13.90 -34.01 10.71
N THR A 171 -13.60 -35.21 10.23
CA THR A 171 -14.64 -36.16 9.83
C THR A 171 -15.28 -36.85 11.03
N ASN A 172 -16.61 -36.72 11.16
CA ASN A 172 -17.51 -37.54 12.00
C ASN A 172 -17.23 -37.56 13.50
N ASN A 173 -16.71 -36.50 14.10
CA ASN A 173 -16.57 -36.37 15.56
C ASN A 173 -16.87 -34.94 16.02
N VAL A 174 -17.66 -34.80 17.09
CA VAL A 174 -17.77 -33.52 17.81
C VAL A 174 -16.51 -33.32 18.61
N HIS A 175 -15.81 -32.20 18.41
CA HIS A 175 -14.56 -31.94 19.13
C HIS A 175 -14.45 -30.48 19.53
N ILE A 176 -14.29 -30.26 20.83
CA ILE A 176 -14.08 -28.94 21.44
C ILE A 176 -12.70 -28.97 22.10
N GLY A 177 -11.81 -28.05 21.72
CA GLY A 177 -10.47 -27.93 22.31
C GLY A 177 -10.25 -26.59 23.00
N ASP A 178 -9.45 -26.58 24.08
CA ASP A 178 -9.00 -25.36 24.76
C ASP A 178 -7.77 -24.81 24.04
N ILE A 179 -7.79 -23.53 23.65
CA ILE A 179 -6.67 -22.91 22.94
C ILE A 179 -5.40 -22.75 23.78
N ARG A 180 -5.51 -22.85 25.09
CA ARG A 180 -4.36 -22.80 26.02
C ARG A 180 -3.69 -24.17 26.16
N ASP A 181 -4.37 -25.24 25.76
CA ASP A 181 -3.87 -26.61 25.83
C ASP A 181 -4.04 -27.33 24.49
N ILE A 182 -2.98 -27.28 23.69
CA ILE A 182 -2.91 -27.92 22.37
C ILE A 182 -3.16 -29.44 22.46
N SER A 183 -2.88 -30.08 23.61
CA SER A 183 -3.11 -31.52 23.76
C SER A 183 -4.58 -31.91 23.68
N THR A 184 -5.49 -30.96 23.92
CA THR A 184 -6.93 -31.18 23.77
C THR A 184 -7.41 -31.04 22.33
N TRP A 185 -6.55 -30.77 21.36
CA TRP A 185 -6.95 -30.54 19.96
C TRP A 185 -6.94 -31.85 19.17
N PRO A 186 -7.69 -31.94 18.06
CA PRO A 186 -7.53 -33.04 17.11
C PRO A 186 -6.08 -33.10 16.60
N THR A 187 -5.63 -34.31 16.30
CA THR A 187 -4.31 -34.59 15.73
C THR A 187 -4.19 -34.04 14.30
N ALA A 188 -2.95 -33.91 13.82
CA ALA A 188 -2.67 -33.46 12.45
C ALA A 188 -3.39 -34.33 11.41
N ASP A 189 -3.37 -35.66 11.58
CA ASP A 189 -4.03 -36.61 10.68
C ASP A 189 -5.56 -36.45 10.69
N GLN A 190 -6.18 -36.20 11.85
CA GLN A 190 -7.62 -35.93 11.94
C GLN A 190 -8.02 -34.64 11.24
N PHE A 191 -7.13 -33.64 11.21
CA PHE A 191 -7.31 -32.45 10.40
C PHE A 191 -6.94 -32.65 8.92
N GLY A 192 -6.32 -33.79 8.56
CA GLY A 192 -5.77 -34.03 7.23
C GLY A 192 -4.62 -33.09 6.88
N LEU A 193 -3.81 -32.71 7.88
CA LEU A 193 -2.71 -31.76 7.74
C LEU A 193 -1.36 -32.45 7.96
N ASP A 194 -0.35 -32.00 7.23
CA ASP A 194 1.03 -32.34 7.59
C ASP A 194 1.50 -31.60 8.86
N HIS A 195 2.68 -31.97 9.36
CA HIS A 195 3.23 -31.38 10.58
C HIS A 195 3.42 -29.85 10.50
N SER A 196 3.86 -29.34 9.35
CA SER A 196 4.11 -27.90 9.15
C SER A 196 2.81 -27.10 9.08
N GLN A 197 1.81 -27.66 8.40
CA GLN A 197 0.46 -27.14 8.29
C GLN A 197 -0.26 -27.13 9.63
N TYR A 198 -0.15 -28.22 10.39
CA TYR A 198 -0.73 -28.32 11.72
C TYR A 198 -0.13 -27.29 12.69
N LYS A 199 1.19 -27.12 12.66
CA LYS A 199 1.87 -26.07 13.43
C LYS A 199 1.41 -24.66 13.02
N ALA A 200 1.25 -24.41 11.72
CA ALA A 200 0.74 -23.14 11.21
C ALA A 200 -0.69 -22.85 11.68
N LEU A 201 -1.56 -23.88 11.70
CA LEU A 201 -2.92 -23.79 12.23
C LEU A 201 -2.91 -23.43 13.73
N GLN A 202 -2.11 -24.13 14.52
CA GLN A 202 -1.95 -23.85 15.96
C GLN A 202 -1.49 -22.42 16.21
N GLN A 203 -0.47 -21.95 15.49
CA GLN A 203 0.02 -20.58 15.61
C GLN A 203 -1.07 -19.56 15.27
N ALA A 204 -1.75 -19.71 14.14
CA ALA A 204 -2.77 -18.77 13.71
C ALA A 204 -3.99 -18.69 14.65
N LEU A 205 -4.30 -19.77 15.37
CA LEU A 205 -5.41 -19.80 16.33
C LEU A 205 -5.00 -19.37 17.76
N THR A 206 -3.72 -19.44 18.11
CA THR A 206 -3.23 -19.10 19.46
C THR A 206 -2.51 -17.76 19.54
N GLN A 207 -2.23 -17.11 18.40
CA GLN A 207 -1.48 -15.85 18.34
C GLN A 207 -2.35 -14.74 17.76
N CYS A 208 -2.34 -13.56 18.39
CA CYS A 208 -3.10 -12.39 17.89
C CYS A 208 -2.62 -11.91 16.50
N VAL A 209 -1.40 -12.29 16.11
CA VAL A 209 -0.86 -12.13 14.76
C VAL A 209 -0.05 -13.37 14.42
N GLY A 210 -0.33 -14.00 13.28
CA GLY A 210 0.37 -15.18 12.81
C GLY A 210 0.90 -14.98 11.39
N ILE A 211 2.12 -15.44 11.13
CA ILE A 211 2.73 -15.39 9.80
C ILE A 211 2.91 -16.83 9.31
N ILE A 212 2.14 -17.21 8.29
CA ILE A 212 2.23 -18.54 7.67
C ILE A 212 3.06 -18.41 6.39
N GLN A 213 4.25 -19.00 6.38
CA GLN A 213 5.15 -18.98 5.23
C GLN A 213 5.42 -20.40 4.74
N GLY A 214 5.66 -20.53 3.44
CA GLY A 214 6.06 -21.79 2.82
C GLY A 214 6.27 -21.62 1.31
N PRO A 215 7.06 -22.51 0.68
CA PRO A 215 7.24 -22.53 -0.77
C PRO A 215 5.91 -22.54 -1.57
N PRO A 216 5.93 -22.21 -2.87
CA PRO A 216 4.78 -22.43 -3.74
C PRO A 216 4.31 -23.89 -3.67
N GLY A 217 2.99 -24.11 -3.62
CA GLY A 217 2.42 -25.46 -3.57
C GLY A 217 2.28 -26.11 -2.18
N THR A 218 2.74 -25.50 -1.08
CA THR A 218 2.66 -26.11 0.27
C THR A 218 1.28 -26.03 0.97
N GLY A 219 0.21 -25.78 0.21
CA GLY A 219 -1.14 -25.77 0.79
C GLY A 219 -1.48 -24.56 1.67
N LYS A 220 -0.81 -23.42 1.54
CA LYS A 220 -1.18 -22.18 2.29
C LYS A 220 -2.65 -21.81 2.13
N THR A 221 -3.20 -21.94 0.92
CA THR A 221 -4.63 -21.74 0.65
C THR A 221 -5.49 -22.75 1.39
N HIS A 222 -5.07 -24.02 1.47
CA HIS A 222 -5.79 -25.06 2.22
C HIS A 222 -5.89 -24.71 3.71
N ILE A 223 -4.80 -24.20 4.30
CA ILE A 223 -4.81 -23.71 5.70
C ILE A 223 -5.69 -22.48 5.86
N GLY A 224 -5.64 -21.53 4.93
CA GLY A 224 -6.51 -20.35 4.93
C GLY A 224 -8.00 -20.72 4.92
N VAL A 225 -8.39 -21.73 4.13
CA VAL A 225 -9.77 -22.25 4.09
C VAL A 225 -10.15 -22.83 5.45
N LYS A 226 -9.34 -23.73 6.02
CA LYS A 226 -9.63 -24.32 7.35
C LYS A 226 -9.73 -23.28 8.46
N LEU A 227 -8.82 -22.32 8.50
CA LEU A 227 -8.88 -21.21 9.47
C LEU A 227 -10.17 -20.41 9.33
N THR A 228 -10.56 -20.10 8.09
CA THR A 228 -11.80 -19.38 7.81
C THR A 228 -13.03 -20.18 8.26
N GLU A 229 -13.06 -21.48 8.01
CA GLU A 229 -14.14 -22.38 8.48
C GLU A 229 -14.22 -22.42 10.01
N ILE A 230 -13.08 -22.54 10.71
CA ILE A 230 -13.03 -22.50 12.18
C ILE A 230 -13.56 -21.16 12.69
N PHE A 231 -13.06 -20.04 12.17
CA PHE A 231 -13.50 -18.71 12.61
C PHE A 231 -14.98 -18.47 12.34
N TYR A 232 -15.47 -18.91 11.17
CA TYR A 232 -16.87 -18.76 10.80
C TYR A 232 -17.82 -19.58 11.67
N HIS A 233 -17.43 -20.83 11.99
CA HIS A 233 -18.21 -21.72 12.86
C HIS A 233 -18.21 -21.24 14.31
N ASN A 234 -17.08 -20.71 14.78
CA ASN A 234 -16.92 -20.22 16.14
C ASN A 234 -17.28 -18.74 16.31
N ARG A 235 -17.79 -18.06 15.28
CA ARG A 235 -17.96 -16.59 15.27
C ARG A 235 -18.78 -16.06 16.44
N GLU A 236 -19.82 -16.78 16.87
CA GLU A 236 -20.67 -16.33 17.98
C GLU A 236 -19.93 -16.42 19.31
N ASN A 237 -19.07 -17.42 19.49
CA ASN A 237 -18.28 -17.62 20.71
C ASN A 237 -17.04 -16.72 20.76
N LEU A 238 -16.38 -16.52 19.62
CA LEU A 238 -15.16 -15.71 19.53
C LEU A 238 -15.48 -14.22 19.63
N LEU A 239 -16.57 -13.78 19.03
CA LEU A 239 -16.77 -12.36 18.85
C LEU A 239 -17.48 -11.70 20.04
N ILE A 240 -17.56 -12.35 21.20
CA ILE A 240 -18.08 -11.79 22.46
C ILE A 240 -17.01 -10.91 23.12
N SER A 241 -16.41 -9.98 22.37
CA SER A 241 -15.61 -8.91 22.98
C SER A 241 -16.57 -7.80 23.45
N LYS A 242 -16.53 -7.44 24.74
CA LYS A 242 -17.35 -6.34 25.32
C LYS A 242 -17.13 -4.97 24.66
N THR A 243 -16.08 -4.84 23.85
CA THR A 243 -15.64 -3.63 23.14
C THR A 243 -16.35 -3.37 21.82
N ILE A 244 -17.13 -4.32 21.28
CA ILE A 244 -17.89 -4.14 20.03
C ILE A 244 -19.38 -4.29 20.32
N PRO A 245 -20.24 -3.29 19.99
CA PRO A 245 -21.68 -3.37 20.24
C PRO A 245 -22.27 -4.67 19.66
N SER A 246 -23.12 -5.32 20.45
CA SER A 246 -23.77 -6.61 20.14
C SER A 246 -24.71 -6.57 18.92
N THR A 247 -24.89 -5.42 18.30
CA THR A 247 -25.86 -5.17 17.23
C THR A 247 -25.25 -5.05 15.83
N GLY A 248 -23.93 -5.24 15.67
CA GLY A 248 -23.23 -5.16 14.38
C GLY A 248 -22.86 -6.52 13.78
N SER A 249 -22.96 -6.64 12.45
CA SER A 249 -22.32 -7.72 11.70
C SER A 249 -20.81 -7.71 11.94
N LYS A 250 -20.21 -8.89 12.15
CA LYS A 250 -18.81 -9.04 12.49
C LYS A 250 -18.09 -9.78 11.35
N PRO A 251 -17.70 -9.05 10.29
CA PRO A 251 -17.22 -9.67 9.07
C PRO A 251 -15.82 -10.27 9.25
N ILE A 252 -15.58 -11.38 8.56
CA ILE A 252 -14.23 -11.90 8.31
C ILE A 252 -13.76 -11.29 6.99
N LEU A 253 -12.68 -10.51 7.01
CA LEU A 253 -12.08 -9.92 5.81
C LEU A 253 -10.97 -10.84 5.29
N MET A 254 -11.13 -11.35 4.08
CA MET A 254 -10.09 -12.07 3.35
C MET A 254 -9.65 -11.22 2.16
N VAL A 255 -8.35 -10.95 2.07
CA VAL A 255 -7.73 -10.21 0.96
C VAL A 255 -6.75 -11.15 0.27
N CYS A 256 -6.93 -11.36 -1.03
CA CYS A 256 -6.14 -12.28 -1.86
C CYS A 256 -5.53 -11.53 -3.05
#